data_AF-A0A2T3JKC3-F1
#
_entry.id   AF-A0A2T3JKC3-F1
#
_cell.length_a   1.000
_cell.length_b   1.000
_cell.length_c   1.000
_cell.angle_alpha   90.00
_cell.angle_beta   90.00
_cell.angle_gamma   90.00
#
_symmetry.space_group_name_H-M   'P 1'
#
loop_
_entity.id
_entity.type
_entity.pdbx_description
1 polymer ?
#
loop_
_entity_poly.entity_id
_entity_poly.type
_entity_poly.pdbx_seq_one_letter_code
_entity_poly.pdbx_strand_id
1 'polypeptide(L)' 'MRNKSFIAVHSIGAIENEIFCAEGLLEEVGTAYPDDSFEDGYAAALRWMMGKEPSSVEEEYRSILDGKLLAVINEGE' A
#
# COMPACT_ATOMS: atom_id res chain seq x y z
N MET A 1 12.18 -1.45 -27.71
CA MET A 1 11.85 -0.55 -26.59
C MET A 1 13.04 0.39 -26.37
N ARG A 2 12.83 1.71 -26.22
CA ARG A 2 13.93 2.61 -25.83
C ARG A 2 14.25 2.34 -24.36
N ASN A 3 15.44 1.83 -24.08
CA ASN A 3 15.94 1.63 -22.74
C ASN A 3 16.25 3.01 -22.13
N LYS A 4 15.25 3.63 -21.52
CA LYS A 4 15.40 4.87 -20.77
C LYS A 4 15.49 4.50 -19.30
N SER A 5 16.57 4.93 -18.64
CA SER A 5 16.67 4.85 -17.19
C SER A 5 15.46 5.51 -16.55
N PHE A 6 14.85 4.81 -15.62
CA PHE A 6 13.73 5.29 -14.84
C PHE A 6 14.25 5.89 -13.53
N ILE A 7 13.80 7.09 -13.21
CA ILE A 7 13.98 7.71 -11.89
C ILE A 7 12.60 7.65 -11.24
N ALA A 8 12.50 7.01 -10.07
CA ALA A 8 11.26 6.97 -9.31
C ALA A 8 10.80 8.40 -9.02
N VAL A 9 9.49 8.66 -9.18
CA VAL A 9 8.91 9.98 -8.86
C VAL A 9 8.76 10.17 -7.35
N HIS A 10 8.86 9.08 -6.59
CA HIS A 10 8.75 9.04 -5.15
C HIS A 10 10.11 9.17 -4.48
N SER A 11 10.11 9.75 -3.27
CA SER A 11 11.29 9.73 -2.41
C SER A 11 11.53 8.31 -1.88
N ILE A 12 12.77 8.05 -1.41
CA ILE A 12 13.10 6.79 -0.74
C ILE A 12 12.16 6.56 0.45
N GLY A 13 11.92 7.58 1.27
CA GLY A 13 11.03 7.46 2.43
C GLY A 13 9.57 7.14 2.06
N ALA A 14 9.07 7.64 0.92
CA ALA A 14 7.75 7.28 0.44
C ALA A 14 7.67 5.80 0.01
N ILE A 15 8.74 5.28 -0.60
CA ILE A 15 8.85 3.86 -0.97
C ILE A 15 8.95 2.98 0.27
N GLU A 16 9.77 3.37 1.26
CA GLU A 16 9.88 2.64 2.53
C GLU A 16 8.54 2.63 3.28
N ASN A 17 7.80 3.74 3.27
CA ASN A 17 6.45 3.79 3.87
C ASN A 17 5.45 2.89 3.14
N GLU A 18 5.46 2.88 1.80
CA GLU A 18 4.60 1.99 1.03
C GLU A 18 4.88 0.50 1.35
N ILE A 19 6.16 0.13 1.48
CA ILE A 19 6.57 -1.23 1.89
C ILE A 19 6.05 -1.54 3.30
N PHE A 20 6.23 -0.61 4.25
CA PHE A 20 5.73 -0.78 5.61
C PHE A 20 4.21 -1.00 5.64
N CYS A 21 3.44 -0.24 4.86
CA CYS A 21 2.00 -0.44 4.75
C CYS A 21 1.63 -1.80 4.14
N ALA A 22 2.36 -2.26 3.11
CA ALA A 22 2.14 -3.57 2.50
C ALA A 22 2.42 -4.72 3.48
N GLU A 23 3.51 -4.64 4.24
CA GLU A 23 3.86 -5.61 5.28
C GLU A 23 2.81 -5.63 6.40
N GLY A 24 2.38 -4.46 6.85
CA GLY A 24 1.31 -4.34 7.84
C GLY A 24 -0.02 -4.93 7.34
N LEU A 25 -0.40 -4.72 6.08
CA LEU A 25 -1.60 -5.34 5.51
C LEU A 25 -1.52 -6.86 5.43
N LEU A 26 -0.35 -7.39 5.08
CA LEU A 26 -0.12 -8.83 5.03
C LEU A 26 -0.31 -9.46 6.43
N GLU A 27 0.14 -8.78 7.49
CA GLU A 27 -0.03 -9.24 8.87
C GLU A 27 -1.48 -9.15 9.35
N GLU A 28 -2.19 -8.09 8.98
CA GLU A 28 -3.53 -7.79 9.52
C GLU A 28 -4.66 -8.51 8.77
N VAL A 29 -4.61 -8.51 7.44
CA VAL A 29 -5.71 -8.97 6.57
C VAL A 29 -5.24 -9.89 5.44
N GLY A 30 -3.94 -10.12 5.32
CA GLY A 30 -3.34 -11.03 4.34
C GLY A 30 -3.08 -10.39 2.98
N THR A 31 -4.02 -9.63 2.43
CA THR A 31 -3.81 -8.93 1.14
C THR A 31 -4.72 -7.71 1.00
N ALA A 32 -4.20 -6.66 0.35
CA ALA A 32 -5.00 -5.52 -0.11
C ALA A 32 -5.85 -5.86 -1.36
N TYR A 33 -5.61 -7.03 -1.95
CA TYR A 33 -6.13 -7.48 -3.24
C TYR A 33 -6.82 -8.85 -3.09
N PRO A 34 -7.95 -8.95 -2.37
CA PRO A 34 -8.60 -10.24 -2.10
C PRO A 34 -9.25 -10.86 -3.34
N ASP A 35 -9.67 -10.04 -4.30
CA ASP A 35 -10.39 -10.45 -5.50
C ASP A 35 -9.51 -10.45 -6.78
N ASP A 36 -8.25 -10.02 -6.66
CA ASP A 36 -7.32 -9.89 -7.79
C ASP A 36 -6.21 -10.95 -7.78
N SER A 37 -5.45 -11.02 -8.87
CA SER A 37 -4.27 -11.88 -8.96
C SER A 37 -3.03 -11.21 -8.37
N PHE A 38 -2.00 -12.02 -8.11
CA PHE A 38 -0.68 -11.49 -7.72
C PHE A 38 -0.14 -10.50 -8.77
N GLU A 39 -0.32 -10.80 -10.06
CA GLU A 39 0.13 -9.97 -11.17
C GLU A 39 -0.56 -8.59 -11.20
N ASP A 40 -1.82 -8.50 -10.76
CA ASP A 40 -2.55 -7.23 -10.68
C ASP A 40 -1.94 -6.32 -9.62
N GLY A 41 -1.66 -6.85 -8.42
CA GLY A 41 -0.96 -6.12 -7.36
C GLY A 41 0.47 -5.73 -7.76
N TYR A 42 1.19 -6.62 -8.44
CA TYR A 42 2.53 -6.32 -8.97
C TYR A 42 2.47 -5.18 -10.01
N ALA A 43 1.48 -5.20 -10.90
CA ALA A 43 1.29 -4.14 -11.90
C ALA A 43 0.93 -2.80 -11.23
N ALA A 44 0.07 -2.81 -10.22
CA ALA A 44 -0.31 -1.61 -9.47
C ALA A 44 0.91 -0.99 -8.76
N ALA A 45 1.75 -1.79 -8.09
CA ALA A 45 2.98 -1.32 -7.46
C ALA A 45 3.94 -0.64 -8.47
N LEU A 46 4.09 -1.22 -9.67
CA LEU A 46 4.91 -0.62 -10.73
C LEU A 46 4.30 0.69 -11.25
N ARG A 47 2.97 0.77 -11.41
CA ARG A 47 2.29 1.99 -11.86
C ARG A 47 2.36 3.08 -10.80
N TRP A 48 2.22 2.73 -9.52
CA TRP A 48 2.46 3.64 -8.41
C TRP A 48 3.89 4.16 -8.44
N MET A 49 4.91 3.29 -8.55
CA MET A 49 6.31 3.73 -8.66
C MET A 49 6.51 4.74 -9.80
N MET A 50 5.83 4.54 -10.92
CA MET A 50 5.84 5.46 -12.08
C MET A 50 5.02 6.74 -11.90
N GLY A 51 4.31 6.91 -10.79
CA GLY A 51 3.41 8.04 -10.54
C GLY A 51 2.14 8.04 -11.39
N LYS A 52 1.73 6.86 -11.88
CA LYS A 52 0.55 6.72 -12.75
C LYS A 52 -0.72 6.39 -11.98
N GLU A 53 -0.57 5.79 -10.81
CA GLU A 53 -1.66 5.38 -9.92
C GLU A 53 -1.32 5.79 -8.48
N PRO A 54 -2.33 6.02 -7.63
CA PRO A 54 -2.13 6.29 -6.20
C PRO A 54 -1.64 5.03 -5.46
N SER A 55 -1.26 5.21 -4.19
CA SER A 55 -0.90 4.08 -3.32
C SER A 55 -2.10 3.16 -3.16
N SER A 56 -1.87 1.85 -3.28
CA SER A 56 -2.89 0.85 -3.07
C SER A 56 -2.88 0.26 -1.65
N VAL A 57 -1.75 0.40 -0.95
CA VAL A 57 -1.56 -0.23 0.37
C VAL A 57 -1.60 0.78 1.50
N GLU A 58 -1.23 2.04 1.28
CA GLU A 58 -1.28 3.05 2.34
C GLU A 58 -2.72 3.36 2.75
N GLU A 59 -3.62 3.51 1.79
CA GLU A 59 -5.03 3.82 2.04
C GLU A 59 -5.74 2.71 2.83
N GLU A 60 -5.53 1.47 2.41
CA GLU A 60 -6.13 0.29 3.05
C GLU A 60 -5.55 0.09 4.46
N TYR A 61 -4.23 0.25 4.61
CA TYR A 61 -3.57 0.11 5.92
C TYR A 61 -4.03 1.18 6.91
N ARG A 62 -4.15 2.44 6.47
CA ARG A 62 -4.71 3.53 7.30
C ARG A 62 -6.13 3.24 7.74
N SER A 63 -6.97 2.70 6.85
CA SER A 63 -8.35 2.35 7.17
C SER A 63 -8.44 1.29 8.28
N ILE A 64 -7.52 0.32 8.30
CA ILE A 64 -7.42 -0.66 9.39
C ILE A 64 -7.04 0.01 10.71
N LEU A 65 -6.02 0.89 10.68
CA LEU A 65 -5.56 1.60 11.89
C LEU A 65 -6.66 2.47 12.48
N ASP A 66 -7.40 3.20 11.63
CA ASP A 66 -8.52 4.02 12.05
C ASP A 66 -9.64 3.17 12.65
N GLY A 67 -9.97 2.03 12.04
CA GLY A 67 -10.94 1.07 12.59
C GLY A 67 -10.53 0.53 13.96
N LYS A 68 -9.25 0.18 14.14
CA LYS A 68 -8.70 -0.28 15.43
C LYS A 68 -8.74 0.82 16.49
N LEU A 69 -8.40 2.05 16.12
CA LEU A 69 -8.44 3.20 17.03
C LEU A 69 -9.87 3.45 17.54
N LEU A 70 -10.86 3.38 16.65
CA LEU A 70 -12.27 3.50 17.03
C LEU A 70 -12.71 2.38 17.99
N ALA A 71 -12.28 1.14 17.76
CA ALA A 71 -12.60 0.02 18.65
C ALA A 71 -12.03 0.24 20.06
N VAL A 72 -10.77 0.68 20.17
CA VAL A 72 -10.12 0.97 21.46
C VAL A 72 -10.84 2.09 22.22
N ILE A 73 -11.30 3.14 21.54
CA ILE A 73 -12.06 4.23 22.17
C ILE A 73 -13.40 3.71 22.72
N ASN A 74 -14.11 2.86 21.96
CA ASN A 74 -15.41 2.35 22.35
C ASN A 74 -15.36 1.28 23.46
N GLU A 75 -14.25 0.54 23.59
CA GLU A 75 -14.04 -0.45 24.66
C GLU A 75 -13.56 0.19 25.99
N GLY A 76 -13.19 1.47 25.96
CA GLY A 76 -12.72 2.25 27.12
C GLY A 76 -13.81 3.04 27.87
N GLU A 77 -15.08 2.98 27.43
CA GLU A 77 -16.27 3.51 28.11
C GLU A 77 -17.05 2.41 28.85
#